data_AF-A0A2B4R9L5-F1
#
_entry.id   AF-A0A2B4R9L5-F1
#
_cell.length_a   1.000
_cell.length_b   1.000
_cell.length_c   1.000
_cell.angle_alpha   90.00
_cell.angle_beta   90.00
_cell.angle_gamma   90.00
#
_symmetry.space_group_name_H-M   'P 1'
#
loop_
_entity.id
_entity.type
_entity.pdbx_description
1 polymer ?
#
loop_
_entity_poly.entity_id
_entity_poly.type
_entity_poly.pdbx_seq_one_letter_code
_entity_poly.pdbx_strand_id
1 'polypeptide(L)'
;MEKVFSGKTDRNNVITHSLKPHIDARFIRFHPRTHNLNIHCFRVELYGRRNVKKCLMPVGVEDGRIPDEAFTASSSANAKYLPYRGKLNLLPSGGKYCWAAKQNNANQWLQGNLGRLFNVRGVATQGRHDSDQWVTSFSLSYTANDFNWVFIKENSQVKTYLANSHRTTVVKHVFSPDVRAFARSVRFHPKGWKNHISMRVEIYGCKEDRSCFLPLGMEIGHLSDNALSASTSYTAKRIPQFSRLNKIPSSGKGGAWWSRTNNANEWLQVTFGRETTVTKVATQGRASEKKKRFSIKHVRMRIGSTFQSS
;
A
#
# COMPACT_ATOMS: atom_id res chain seq x y z
N MET A 1 4.04 -24.84 0.45
CA MET A 1 4.11 -24.88 -1.02
C MET A 1 5.56 -24.71 -1.46
N GLU A 2 6.00 -25.46 -2.47
CA GLU A 2 7.36 -25.46 -2.99
C GLU A 2 7.36 -25.00 -4.45
N LYS A 3 8.26 -24.08 -4.81
CA LYS A 3 8.49 -23.69 -6.21
C LYS A 3 9.98 -23.76 -6.53
N VAL A 4 10.30 -24.31 -7.70
CA VAL A 4 11.67 -24.49 -8.20
C VAL A 4 11.84 -23.64 -9.46
N PHE A 5 12.83 -22.76 -9.48
CA PHE A 5 13.08 -21.84 -10.59
C PHE A 5 14.42 -22.13 -11.24
N SER A 6 14.47 -22.16 -12.58
CA SER A 6 15.71 -22.27 -13.33
C SER A 6 16.50 -20.96 -13.28
N GLY A 7 17.74 -20.98 -12.76
CA GLY A 7 18.62 -19.80 -12.80
C GLY A 7 19.52 -19.79 -14.05
N LYS A 8 20.12 -18.63 -14.36
CA LYS A 8 21.17 -18.49 -15.40
C LYS A 8 22.56 -18.52 -14.80
N THR A 9 23.51 -18.80 -15.68
CA THR A 9 24.96 -18.86 -15.44
C THR A 9 25.69 -17.55 -15.77
N ASP A 10 24.97 -16.49 -16.15
CA ASP A 10 25.56 -15.24 -16.64
C ASP A 10 25.68 -14.13 -15.57
N ARG A 11 26.60 -13.19 -15.82
CA ARG A 11 27.13 -12.25 -14.81
C ARG A 11 26.13 -11.15 -14.43
N ASN A 12 25.43 -10.61 -15.42
CA ASN A 12 24.68 -9.36 -15.32
C ASN A 12 23.21 -9.49 -15.70
N ASN A 13 22.79 -10.51 -16.43
CA ASN A 13 21.40 -10.60 -16.87
C ASN A 13 20.53 -10.99 -15.68
N VAL A 14 19.46 -10.24 -15.52
CA VAL A 14 18.44 -10.49 -14.51
C VAL A 14 17.45 -11.48 -15.12
N ILE A 15 17.34 -12.68 -14.55
CA ILE A 15 16.22 -13.56 -14.87
C ILE A 15 15.09 -13.23 -13.92
N THR A 16 13.87 -13.22 -14.44
CA THR A 16 12.68 -13.07 -13.61
C THR A 16 11.71 -14.23 -13.76
N HIS A 17 11.07 -14.60 -12.65
CA HIS A 17 10.04 -15.64 -12.60
C HIS A 17 8.79 -15.11 -11.95
N SER A 18 7.68 -15.17 -12.68
CA SER A 18 6.35 -14.85 -12.14
C SER A 18 5.86 -15.99 -11.25
N LEU A 19 5.30 -15.63 -10.09
CA LEU A 19 4.73 -16.55 -9.12
C LEU A 19 3.22 -16.59 -9.33
N LYS A 20 2.74 -17.63 -10.03
CA LYS A 20 1.31 -17.96 -10.16
C LYS A 20 1.03 -19.31 -9.46
N PRO A 21 0.06 -19.41 -8.53
CA PRO A 21 -0.59 -18.29 -7.84
C PRO A 21 0.45 -17.45 -7.06
N HIS A 22 0.08 -16.20 -6.75
CA HIS A 22 0.89 -15.32 -5.91
C HIS A 22 1.04 -15.92 -4.51
N ILE A 23 2.12 -15.56 -3.82
CA ILE A 23 2.50 -16.16 -2.55
C ILE A 23 2.37 -15.13 -1.44
N ASP A 24 1.49 -15.36 -0.46
CA ASP A 24 1.48 -14.58 0.77
C ASP A 24 2.46 -15.19 1.78
N ALA A 25 3.39 -14.37 2.28
CA ALA A 25 4.46 -14.82 3.16
C ALA A 25 4.92 -13.74 4.13
N ARG A 26 5.48 -14.15 5.27
CA ARG A 26 6.25 -13.26 6.17
C ARG A 26 7.76 -13.35 5.94
N PHE A 27 8.22 -14.48 5.42
CA PHE A 27 9.56 -14.64 4.91
C PHE A 27 9.58 -15.57 3.68
N ILE A 28 10.53 -15.34 2.79
CA ILE A 28 10.88 -16.25 1.69
C ILE A 28 12.29 -16.77 1.95
N ARG A 29 12.46 -18.10 1.89
CA ARG A 29 13.76 -18.76 1.99
C ARG A 29 14.12 -19.41 0.66
N PHE A 30 15.27 -19.03 0.13
CA PHE A 30 15.86 -19.55 -1.09
C PHE A 30 16.89 -20.62 -0.76
N HIS A 31 16.68 -21.82 -1.28
CA HIS A 31 17.60 -22.96 -1.18
C HIS A 31 18.26 -23.17 -2.55
N PRO A 32 19.51 -22.71 -2.75
CA PRO A 32 20.22 -22.96 -3.99
C PRO A 32 20.46 -24.46 -4.18
N ARG A 33 20.26 -24.95 -5.41
CA ARG A 33 20.67 -26.29 -5.84
C ARG A 33 21.60 -26.19 -7.03
N THR A 34 22.80 -26.77 -6.90
CA THR A 34 23.81 -26.85 -7.96
C THR A 34 24.19 -28.30 -8.25
N HIS A 35 24.49 -28.61 -9.51
CA HIS A 35 25.19 -29.85 -9.87
C HIS A 35 26.72 -29.59 -9.88
N ASN A 36 27.52 -30.60 -9.52
CA ASN A 36 28.99 -30.62 -9.57
C ASN A 36 29.71 -29.55 -8.71
N LEU A 37 29.47 -29.52 -7.39
CA LEU A 37 30.31 -28.79 -6.40
C LEU A 37 30.43 -27.25 -6.62
N ASN A 38 29.55 -26.64 -7.41
CA ASN A 38 29.60 -25.20 -7.67
C ASN A 38 29.22 -24.38 -6.43
N ILE A 39 29.83 -23.21 -6.28
CA ILE A 39 29.61 -22.31 -5.13
C ILE A 39 28.22 -21.67 -5.24
N HIS A 40 27.42 -21.75 -4.17
CA HIS A 40 26.15 -21.04 -4.10
C HIS A 40 26.39 -19.54 -4.02
N CYS A 41 26.03 -18.83 -5.07
CA CYS A 41 26.32 -17.41 -5.19
C CYS A 41 25.25 -16.72 -6.03
N PHE A 42 24.45 -15.85 -5.41
CA PHE A 42 23.43 -15.11 -6.14
C PHE A 42 22.95 -13.83 -5.46
N ARG A 43 22.32 -12.98 -6.29
CA ARG A 43 21.57 -11.78 -5.93
C ARG A 43 20.08 -11.98 -6.26
N VAL A 44 19.21 -11.31 -5.52
CA VAL A 44 17.76 -11.42 -5.61
C VAL A 44 17.07 -10.06 -5.45
N GLU A 45 16.00 -9.86 -6.20
CA GLU A 45 14.94 -8.91 -5.88
C GLU A 45 13.60 -9.66 -5.82
N LEU A 46 12.76 -9.28 -4.86
CA LEU A 46 11.42 -9.81 -4.73
C LEU A 46 10.43 -8.73 -5.12
N TYR A 47 9.47 -9.07 -5.96
CA TYR A 47 8.43 -8.16 -6.39
C TYR A 47 7.11 -8.58 -5.78
N GLY A 48 6.26 -7.60 -5.49
CA GLY A 48 4.97 -7.87 -4.89
C GLY A 48 4.33 -6.65 -4.28
N ARG A 49 3.32 -6.89 -3.46
CA ARG A 49 2.65 -5.87 -2.66
C ARG A 49 2.82 -6.17 -1.17
N ARG A 50 3.14 -5.13 -0.40
CA ARG A 50 3.08 -5.20 1.05
C ARG A 50 1.58 -5.27 1.42
N ASN A 51 1.14 -6.32 2.11
CA ASN A 51 -0.25 -6.33 2.57
C ASN A 51 -0.38 -5.24 3.63
N VAL A 52 -1.11 -4.18 3.30
CA VAL A 52 -1.41 -3.09 4.23
C VAL A 52 -2.38 -3.68 5.27
N LYS A 53 -1.82 -4.20 6.37
CA LYS A 53 -2.58 -4.86 7.46
C LYS A 53 -3.72 -4.02 8.04
N LYS A 54 -3.76 -2.71 7.79
CA LYS A 54 -4.89 -1.82 8.09
C LYS A 54 -5.11 -0.85 6.92
N CYS A 55 -6.02 -1.17 6.00
CA CYS A 55 -6.45 -0.23 4.96
C CYS A 55 -7.51 0.74 5.49
N LEU A 56 -7.27 1.36 6.65
CA LEU A 56 -8.20 2.27 7.30
C LEU A 56 -7.43 3.44 7.94
N MET A 57 -6.50 4.01 7.17
CA MET A 57 -5.72 5.18 7.58
C MET A 57 -6.38 6.45 7.06
N PRO A 58 -6.33 7.58 7.79
CA PRO A 58 -6.80 8.85 7.26
C PRO A 58 -5.98 9.20 6.02
N VAL A 59 -6.67 9.51 4.92
CA VAL A 59 -6.00 9.89 3.66
C VAL A 59 -5.31 11.24 3.80
N GLY A 60 -5.76 12.07 4.75
CA GLY A 60 -5.14 13.30 5.19
C GLY A 60 -5.97 14.54 4.88
N VAL A 61 -7.30 14.42 4.98
CA VAL A 61 -8.20 15.57 4.88
C VAL A 61 -8.03 16.46 6.11
N GLU A 62 -8.00 15.87 7.30
CA GLU A 62 -7.85 16.57 8.58
C GLU A 62 -6.47 17.24 8.73
N ASP A 63 -5.39 16.51 8.39
CA ASP A 63 -4.01 16.95 8.62
C ASP A 63 -3.40 17.77 7.48
N GLY A 64 -4.20 18.09 6.45
CA GLY A 64 -3.78 18.96 5.35
C GLY A 64 -2.90 18.31 4.29
N ARG A 65 -2.62 16.99 4.34
CA ARG A 65 -1.96 16.29 3.22
C ARG A 65 -2.78 16.33 1.93
N ILE A 66 -4.10 16.49 2.04
CA ILE A 66 -4.98 16.88 0.93
C ILE A 66 -5.08 18.41 0.89
N PRO A 67 -4.59 19.07 -0.18
CA PRO A 67 -4.54 20.51 -0.28
C PRO A 67 -5.93 21.12 -0.48
N ASP A 68 -6.08 22.43 -0.24
CA ASP A 68 -7.39 23.11 -0.28
C ASP A 68 -8.01 23.08 -1.68
N GLU A 69 -7.19 23.19 -2.72
CA GLU A 69 -7.59 23.17 -4.14
C GLU A 69 -8.17 21.82 -4.56
N ALA A 70 -7.93 20.77 -3.78
CA ALA A 70 -8.47 19.46 -4.03
C ALA A 70 -9.95 19.32 -3.61
N PHE A 71 -10.52 20.32 -2.94
CA PHE A 71 -11.93 20.30 -2.52
C PHE A 71 -12.81 21.13 -3.45
N THR A 72 -13.92 20.53 -3.88
CA THR A 72 -14.97 21.21 -4.66
C THR A 72 -16.34 20.87 -4.07
N ALA A 73 -17.36 21.64 -4.42
CA ALA A 73 -18.73 21.37 -4.00
C ALA A 73 -19.72 21.79 -5.10
N SER A 74 -20.96 21.32 -4.99
CA SER A 74 -22.07 21.79 -5.81
C SER A 74 -22.31 23.30 -5.66
N SER A 75 -22.12 23.81 -4.44
CA SER A 75 -22.30 25.21 -4.11
C SER A 75 -21.65 25.55 -2.77
N SER A 76 -21.58 26.84 -2.44
CA SER A 76 -21.15 27.32 -1.13
C SER A 76 -21.96 28.56 -0.75
N ALA A 77 -22.35 28.68 0.52
CA ALA A 77 -23.19 29.80 0.99
C ALA A 77 -22.55 31.17 0.70
N ASN A 78 -21.24 31.29 0.95
CA ASN A 78 -20.39 32.41 0.54
C ASN A 78 -18.90 32.05 0.72
N ALA A 79 -17.99 33.00 0.51
CA ALA A 79 -16.54 32.82 0.64
C ALA A 79 -16.06 32.37 2.05
N LYS A 80 -16.92 32.42 3.08
CA LYS A 80 -16.65 31.92 4.43
C LYS A 80 -16.90 30.41 4.59
N TYR A 81 -17.63 29.78 3.66
CA TYR A 81 -18.13 28.39 3.76
C TYR A 81 -17.66 27.52 2.59
N LEU A 82 -16.47 27.81 2.05
CA LEU A 82 -15.91 27.14 0.88
C LEU A 82 -15.65 25.64 1.13
N PRO A 83 -15.54 24.82 0.07
CA PRO A 83 -15.46 23.36 0.17
C PRO A 83 -14.31 22.84 1.04
N TYR A 84 -13.12 23.44 0.95
CA TYR A 84 -11.95 23.06 1.74
C TYR A 84 -12.12 23.27 3.25
N ARG A 85 -13.15 24.01 3.67
CA ARG A 85 -13.51 24.16 5.09
C ARG A 85 -14.30 22.96 5.63
N GLY A 86 -14.67 22.04 4.75
CA GLY A 86 -15.24 20.75 5.10
C GLY A 86 -14.22 19.75 5.65
N LYS A 87 -13.01 20.15 6.06
CA LYS A 87 -12.04 19.25 6.69
C LYS A 87 -12.46 18.88 8.11
N LEU A 88 -12.34 17.59 8.48
CA LEU A 88 -12.63 17.11 9.83
C LEU A 88 -11.84 17.90 10.88
N ASN A 89 -12.45 18.13 12.05
CA ASN A 89 -11.84 18.83 13.20
C ASN A 89 -11.29 20.24 12.90
N LEU A 90 -11.61 20.82 11.73
CA LEU A 90 -11.26 22.20 11.44
C LEU A 90 -11.93 23.12 12.47
N LEU A 91 -11.09 23.80 13.26
CA LEU A 91 -11.53 24.74 14.29
C LEU A 91 -11.91 26.10 13.68
N PRO A 92 -12.81 26.85 14.32
CA PRO A 92 -13.14 28.20 13.88
C PRO A 92 -11.92 29.12 14.10
N SER A 93 -11.36 29.67 13.02
CA SER A 93 -10.41 30.79 13.11
C SER A 93 -10.93 31.95 12.26
N GLY A 94 -10.99 33.15 12.85
CA GLY A 94 -11.37 34.39 12.15
C GLY A 94 -12.79 34.43 11.57
N GLY A 95 -13.76 33.71 12.17
CA GLY A 95 -15.18 33.80 11.78
C GLY A 95 -15.56 33.06 10.49
N LYS A 96 -14.88 31.95 10.17
CA LYS A 96 -15.20 31.10 9.02
C LYS A 96 -15.37 29.64 9.43
N TYR A 97 -16.48 29.10 8.94
CA TYR A 97 -17.20 27.93 9.41
C TYR A 97 -16.93 26.75 8.46
N CYS A 98 -17.39 25.55 8.79
CA CYS A 98 -17.25 24.39 7.90
C CYS A 98 -17.84 24.64 6.50
N TRP A 99 -17.63 23.72 5.55
CA TRP A 99 -18.39 23.81 4.30
C TRP A 99 -19.89 23.85 4.58
N ALA A 100 -20.59 24.76 3.93
CA ALA A 100 -22.04 24.88 3.95
C ALA A 100 -22.54 25.21 2.54
N ALA A 101 -23.56 24.48 2.09
CA ALA A 101 -24.11 24.64 0.75
C ALA A 101 -24.80 26.00 0.57
N LYS A 102 -24.98 26.48 -0.66
CA LYS A 102 -25.78 27.70 -0.91
C LYS A 102 -27.27 27.46 -0.71
N GLN A 103 -27.74 26.24 -0.98
CA GLN A 103 -29.14 25.87 -0.93
C GLN A 103 -29.32 24.57 -0.14
N ASN A 104 -30.45 24.43 0.54
CA ASN A 104 -30.84 23.23 1.27
C ASN A 104 -31.71 22.32 0.39
N ASN A 105 -31.09 21.58 -0.53
CA ASN A 105 -31.79 20.59 -1.36
C ASN A 105 -30.94 19.32 -1.57
N ALA A 106 -31.56 18.27 -2.10
CA ALA A 106 -30.92 16.96 -2.29
C ALA A 106 -29.87 16.91 -3.43
N ASN A 107 -29.68 18.02 -4.17
CA ASN A 107 -28.72 18.11 -5.28
C ASN A 107 -27.36 18.65 -4.83
N GLN A 108 -27.14 18.81 -3.53
CA GLN A 108 -25.87 19.29 -3.00
C GLN A 108 -24.84 18.16 -2.88
N TRP A 109 -23.57 18.50 -3.02
CA TRP A 109 -22.45 17.59 -2.76
C TRP A 109 -21.19 18.32 -2.32
N LEU A 110 -20.38 17.64 -1.51
CA LEU A 110 -19.00 18.03 -1.17
C LEU A 110 -18.05 16.95 -1.69
N GLN A 111 -16.97 17.35 -2.34
CA GLN A 111 -15.99 16.47 -2.97
C GLN A 111 -14.59 16.72 -2.42
N GLY A 112 -13.84 15.63 -2.21
CA GLY A 112 -12.40 15.66 -2.03
C GLY A 112 -11.69 14.85 -3.12
N ASN A 113 -10.77 15.48 -3.85
CA ASN A 113 -9.83 14.83 -4.76
C ASN A 113 -8.61 14.35 -3.96
N LEU A 114 -8.26 13.08 -4.07
CA LEU A 114 -7.19 12.43 -3.33
C LEU A 114 -5.83 12.54 -4.03
N GLY A 115 -5.79 13.11 -5.25
CA GLY A 115 -4.62 13.32 -6.10
C GLY A 115 -4.03 12.04 -6.72
N ARG A 116 -4.30 10.90 -6.11
CA ARG A 116 -3.93 9.55 -6.57
C ARG A 116 -5.04 8.58 -6.17
N LEU A 117 -4.97 7.36 -6.67
CA LEU A 117 -5.98 6.37 -6.35
C LEU A 117 -5.75 5.74 -4.96
N PHE A 118 -6.83 5.66 -4.19
CA PHE A 118 -6.90 4.97 -2.91
C PHE A 118 -7.94 3.85 -2.97
N ASN A 119 -7.68 2.78 -2.21
CA ASN A 119 -8.73 1.86 -1.80
C ASN A 119 -9.43 2.48 -0.57
N VAL A 120 -10.57 3.12 -0.80
CA VAL A 120 -11.34 3.78 0.25
C VAL A 120 -12.14 2.72 1.00
N ARG A 121 -12.01 2.72 2.33
CA ARG A 121 -12.63 1.74 3.23
C ARG A 121 -13.53 2.37 4.29
N GLY A 122 -13.61 3.69 4.33
CA GLY A 122 -14.52 4.37 5.24
C GLY A 122 -14.46 5.87 5.12
N VAL A 123 -15.35 6.52 5.86
CA VAL A 123 -15.43 7.98 5.97
C VAL A 123 -15.76 8.37 7.40
N ALA A 124 -15.49 9.61 7.75
CA ALA A 124 -16.05 10.25 8.94
C ALA A 124 -16.76 11.54 8.57
N THR A 125 -17.79 11.90 9.34
CA THR A 125 -18.51 13.17 9.23
C THR A 125 -18.62 13.86 10.58
N GLN A 126 -18.69 15.18 10.57
CA GLN A 126 -18.87 16.03 11.74
C GLN A 126 -19.75 17.24 11.35
N GLY A 127 -20.58 17.71 12.28
CA GLY A 127 -21.42 18.89 12.08
C GLY A 127 -20.63 20.20 12.05
N ARG A 128 -21.34 21.34 12.00
CA ARG A 128 -20.76 22.67 12.20
C ARG A 128 -20.54 22.93 13.69
N HIS A 129 -19.38 23.46 14.06
CA HIS A 129 -18.98 23.61 15.48
C HIS A 129 -19.82 24.64 16.26
N ASP A 130 -20.15 25.77 15.65
CA ASP A 130 -20.66 26.98 16.32
C ASP A 130 -22.13 27.29 16.04
N SER A 131 -22.79 26.47 15.23
CA SER A 131 -24.23 26.60 14.95
C SER A 131 -24.85 25.22 14.87
N ASP A 132 -26.13 25.11 15.19
CA ASP A 132 -26.88 23.85 15.07
C ASP A 132 -27.19 23.49 13.62
N GLN A 133 -26.16 23.20 12.83
CA GLN A 133 -26.25 22.85 11.43
C GLN A 133 -25.39 21.62 11.14
N TRP A 134 -26.01 20.59 10.58
CA TRP A 134 -25.32 19.35 10.21
C TRP A 134 -26.13 18.51 9.23
N VAL A 135 -25.42 17.69 8.47
CA VAL A 135 -26.00 16.59 7.69
C VAL A 135 -26.38 15.44 8.64
N THR A 136 -27.61 14.92 8.52
CA THR A 136 -28.13 13.80 9.33
C THR A 136 -28.09 12.48 8.59
N SER A 137 -28.08 12.50 7.25
CA SER A 137 -27.84 11.32 6.42
C SER A 137 -27.24 11.70 5.07
N PHE A 138 -26.50 10.78 4.45
CA PHE A 138 -25.86 11.00 3.16
C PHE A 138 -25.64 9.70 2.39
N SER A 139 -25.46 9.81 1.07
CA SER A 139 -24.88 8.75 0.26
C SER A 139 -23.52 9.16 -0.29
N LEU A 140 -22.74 8.19 -0.75
CA LEU A 140 -21.40 8.41 -1.30
C LEU A 140 -21.35 7.99 -2.75
N SER A 141 -20.69 8.79 -3.59
CA SER A 141 -20.19 8.34 -4.87
C SER A 141 -18.69 8.55 -4.98
N TYR A 142 -18.04 7.77 -5.83
CA TYR A 142 -16.61 7.87 -6.07
C TYR A 142 -16.29 7.68 -7.54
N THR A 143 -15.10 8.09 -7.93
CA THR A 143 -14.58 7.90 -9.28
C THR A 143 -13.10 7.59 -9.23
N ALA A 144 -12.64 6.69 -10.12
CA ALA A 144 -11.23 6.37 -10.30
C ALA A 144 -10.55 7.27 -11.34
N ASN A 145 -11.33 7.95 -12.19
CA ASN A 145 -10.85 8.65 -13.39
C ASN A 145 -11.40 10.08 -13.52
N ASP A 146 -12.11 10.59 -12.51
CA ASP A 146 -12.74 11.92 -12.48
C ASP A 146 -13.93 12.13 -13.45
N PHE A 147 -14.24 11.16 -14.32
CA PHE A 147 -15.36 11.22 -15.28
C PHE A 147 -16.55 10.36 -14.87
N ASN A 148 -16.30 9.09 -14.52
CA ASN A 148 -17.36 8.12 -14.25
C ASN A 148 -17.59 8.02 -12.74
N TRP A 149 -18.75 8.49 -12.28
CA TRP A 149 -19.14 8.47 -10.88
C TRP A 149 -20.01 7.26 -10.57
N VAL A 150 -19.61 6.49 -9.56
CA VAL A 150 -20.32 5.29 -9.11
C VAL A 150 -20.73 5.48 -7.65
N PHE A 151 -22.00 5.25 -7.33
CA PHE A 151 -22.47 5.25 -5.95
C PHE A 151 -21.99 4.01 -5.20
N ILE A 152 -21.63 4.18 -3.92
CA ILE A 152 -21.38 3.05 -3.04
C ILE A 152 -22.68 2.30 -2.81
N LYS A 153 -22.64 0.98 -3.01
CA LYS A 153 -23.77 0.08 -2.83
C LYS A 153 -23.44 -0.99 -1.81
N GLU A 154 -24.44 -1.38 -1.04
CA GLU A 154 -24.44 -2.58 -0.20
C GLU A 154 -25.70 -3.37 -0.55
N ASN A 155 -25.59 -4.69 -0.70
CA ASN A 155 -26.70 -5.54 -1.16
C ASN A 155 -27.36 -5.01 -2.45
N SER A 156 -26.54 -4.56 -3.40
CA SER A 156 -26.95 -4.00 -4.70
C SER A 156 -27.76 -2.69 -4.66
N GLN A 157 -28.02 -2.12 -3.49
CA GLN A 157 -28.71 -0.83 -3.34
C GLN A 157 -27.76 0.28 -2.93
N VAL A 158 -28.04 1.53 -3.35
CA VAL A 158 -27.24 2.69 -2.95
C VAL A 158 -27.29 2.84 -1.43
N LYS A 159 -26.12 2.81 -0.80
CA LYS A 159 -26.03 2.90 0.66
C LYS A 159 -26.27 4.33 1.12
N THR A 160 -27.24 4.47 2.02
CA THR A 160 -27.44 5.70 2.82
C THR A 160 -26.86 5.48 4.21
N TYR A 161 -26.00 6.39 4.64
CA TYR A 161 -25.34 6.40 5.93
C TYR A 161 -26.01 7.41 6.85
N LEU A 162 -26.22 7.05 8.11
CA LEU A 162 -26.63 7.99 9.15
C LEU A 162 -25.42 8.85 9.55
N ALA A 163 -25.55 10.16 9.48
CA ALA A 163 -24.48 11.09 9.83
C ALA A 163 -24.65 11.59 11.27
N ASN A 164 -24.62 12.91 11.47
CA ASN A 164 -24.46 13.52 12.76
C ASN A 164 -25.82 13.84 13.39
N SER A 165 -25.88 13.77 14.72
CA SER A 165 -27.01 14.26 15.53
C SER A 165 -26.65 15.54 16.31
N HIS A 166 -25.38 15.95 16.29
CA HIS A 166 -24.85 17.11 17.00
C HIS A 166 -23.69 17.78 16.24
N ARG A 167 -23.27 18.95 16.74
CA ARG A 167 -22.25 19.85 16.16
C ARG A 167 -20.85 19.25 16.06
N THR A 168 -20.41 18.53 17.09
CA THR A 168 -18.98 18.22 17.32
C THR A 168 -18.64 16.73 17.29
N THR A 169 -19.60 15.84 17.54
CA THR A 169 -19.33 14.40 17.54
C THR A 169 -18.95 13.92 16.15
N VAL A 170 -17.81 13.22 16.06
CA VAL A 170 -17.35 12.57 14.82
C VAL A 170 -18.07 11.23 14.66
N VAL A 171 -18.76 11.05 13.54
CA VAL A 171 -19.43 9.79 13.19
C VAL A 171 -18.62 9.11 12.12
N LYS A 172 -18.20 7.87 12.35
CA LYS A 172 -17.35 7.09 11.43
C LYS A 172 -18.14 5.93 10.84
N HIS A 173 -17.97 5.72 9.54
CA HIS A 173 -18.52 4.56 8.82
C HIS A 173 -17.39 3.82 8.13
N VAL A 174 -17.26 2.53 8.46
CA VAL A 174 -16.37 1.60 7.77
C VAL A 174 -17.23 0.82 6.78
N PHE A 175 -16.80 0.77 5.53
CA PHE A 175 -17.52 0.04 4.50
C PHE A 175 -17.40 -1.46 4.73
N SER A 176 -18.44 -2.19 4.35
CA SER A 176 -18.40 -3.65 4.39
C SER A 176 -17.22 -4.20 3.55
N PRO A 177 -16.59 -5.32 3.95
CA PRO A 177 -15.38 -5.84 3.28
C PRO A 177 -15.52 -6.11 1.78
N ASP A 178 -16.75 -6.38 1.31
CA ASP A 178 -17.14 -6.61 -0.08
C ASP A 178 -17.18 -5.33 -0.92
N VAL A 179 -17.35 -4.16 -0.30
CA VAL A 179 -17.32 -2.87 -0.99
C VAL A 179 -15.89 -2.60 -1.50
N ARG A 180 -15.75 -2.54 -2.82
CA ARG A 180 -14.51 -2.16 -3.50
C ARG A 180 -14.62 -0.74 -4.06
N ALA A 181 -14.20 0.25 -3.29
CA ALA A 181 -14.23 1.66 -3.68
C ALA A 181 -12.83 2.17 -4.00
N PHE A 182 -12.39 1.96 -5.24
CA PHE A 182 -11.13 2.51 -5.74
C PHE A 182 -11.35 3.93 -6.26
N ALA A 183 -10.92 4.92 -5.49
CA ALA A 183 -11.27 6.31 -5.72
C ALA A 183 -10.04 7.20 -5.87
N ARG A 184 -10.06 8.05 -6.90
CA ARG A 184 -9.27 9.27 -7.00
C ARG A 184 -10.03 10.45 -6.42
N SER A 185 -11.36 10.45 -6.50
CA SER A 185 -12.22 11.47 -5.89
C SER A 185 -13.43 10.82 -5.21
N VAL A 186 -13.87 11.39 -4.08
CA VAL A 186 -15.05 10.95 -3.32
C VAL A 186 -16.01 12.12 -3.15
N ARG A 187 -17.31 11.90 -3.38
CA ARG A 187 -18.40 12.86 -3.18
C ARG A 187 -19.34 12.39 -2.08
N PHE A 188 -19.61 13.30 -1.14
CA PHE A 188 -20.63 13.20 -0.12
C PHE A 188 -21.90 13.89 -0.62
N HIS A 189 -23.01 13.16 -0.67
CA HIS A 189 -24.32 13.64 -1.13
C HIS A 189 -25.28 13.70 0.05
N PRO A 190 -25.51 14.86 0.69
CA PRO A 190 -26.48 15.01 1.76
C PRO A 190 -27.88 14.55 1.32
N LYS A 191 -28.52 13.74 2.17
CA LYS A 191 -29.89 13.23 2.00
C LYS A 191 -30.84 13.73 3.07
N GLY A 192 -30.33 14.07 4.24
CA GLY A 192 -31.04 14.74 5.31
C GLY A 192 -30.12 15.70 6.06
N TRP A 193 -30.69 16.75 6.65
CA TRP A 193 -29.94 17.75 7.42
C TRP A 193 -30.81 18.38 8.50
N LYS A 194 -30.17 18.93 9.52
CA LYS A 194 -30.79 19.82 10.50
C LYS A 194 -30.43 21.27 10.17
N ASN A 195 -31.44 22.12 10.06
CA ASN A 195 -31.38 23.56 9.78
C ASN A 195 -30.70 23.95 8.44
N HIS A 196 -29.47 23.53 8.20
CA HIS A 196 -28.72 23.84 7.00
C HIS A 196 -27.69 22.76 6.66
N ILE A 197 -27.53 22.47 5.36
CA ILE A 197 -26.52 21.53 4.87
C ILE A 197 -25.13 22.09 5.17
N SER A 198 -24.50 21.51 6.20
CA SER A 198 -23.18 21.86 6.68
C SER A 198 -22.48 20.59 7.14
N MET A 199 -21.22 20.39 6.75
CA MET A 199 -20.48 19.20 7.20
C MET A 199 -18.97 19.40 7.11
N ARG A 200 -18.27 18.64 7.95
CA ARG A 200 -16.84 18.34 7.88
C ARG A 200 -16.64 16.85 7.70
N VAL A 201 -15.58 16.45 7.00
CA VAL A 201 -15.35 15.06 6.57
C VAL A 201 -13.90 14.64 6.70
N GLU A 202 -13.68 13.33 6.86
CA GLU A 202 -12.41 12.65 6.60
C GLU A 202 -12.69 11.40 5.77
N ILE A 203 -11.70 10.97 4.98
CA ILE A 203 -11.76 9.77 4.16
C ILE A 203 -10.70 8.79 4.67
N TYR A 204 -11.07 7.51 4.81
CA TYR A 204 -10.17 6.47 5.32
C TYR A 204 -9.91 5.44 4.24
N GLY A 205 -8.66 5.03 4.12
CA GLY A 205 -8.26 4.00 3.17
C GLY A 205 -6.77 3.74 3.19
N CYS A 206 -6.27 3.22 2.08
CA CYS A 206 -4.85 3.07 1.84
C CYS A 206 -4.55 3.34 0.37
N LYS A 207 -3.34 3.83 0.09
CA LYS A 207 -2.88 3.98 -1.28
C LYS A 207 -2.90 2.60 -1.92
N GLU A 208 -3.53 2.49 -3.10
CA GLU A 208 -3.41 1.28 -3.87
C GLU A 208 -2.04 1.32 -4.57
N ASP A 209 -1.09 0.55 -4.06
CA ASP A 209 0.12 0.23 -4.81
C ASP A 209 -0.28 -0.71 -5.95
N ARG A 210 -0.84 -0.15 -7.03
CA ARG A 210 -1.34 -0.87 -8.21
C ARG A 210 -0.30 -1.76 -8.89
N SER A 211 0.96 -1.62 -8.53
CA SER A 211 1.99 -2.49 -9.07
C SER A 211 2.22 -3.66 -8.10
N CYS A 212 1.52 -4.75 -8.40
CA CYS A 212 1.92 -6.11 -8.00
C CYS A 212 3.35 -6.44 -8.45
N PHE A 213 4.05 -5.58 -9.18
CA PHE A 213 5.39 -5.79 -9.72
C PHE A 213 6.38 -4.73 -9.22
N LEU A 214 6.16 -4.12 -8.04
CA LEU A 214 7.16 -3.24 -7.44
C LEU A 214 8.26 -4.05 -6.74
N PRO A 215 9.53 -3.60 -6.81
CA PRO A 215 10.58 -4.17 -5.99
C PRO A 215 10.20 -3.96 -4.51
N LEU A 216 10.24 -5.03 -3.72
CA LEU A 216 9.88 -5.00 -2.30
C LEU A 216 10.96 -4.32 -1.44
N GLY A 217 12.13 -4.08 -2.03
CA GLY A 217 13.15 -3.19 -1.48
C GLY A 217 14.52 -3.79 -1.33
N MET A 218 14.83 -4.88 -2.04
CA MET A 218 16.17 -5.49 -1.96
C MET A 218 17.21 -4.59 -2.61
N GLU A 219 17.00 -4.15 -3.85
CA GLU A 219 17.93 -3.32 -4.61
C GLU A 219 18.06 -1.90 -4.02
N ILE A 220 16.93 -1.22 -3.85
CA ILE A 220 16.87 0.19 -3.45
C ILE A 220 17.06 0.43 -1.93
N GLY A 221 17.30 -0.61 -1.13
CA GLY A 221 17.55 -0.48 0.31
C GLY A 221 16.31 -0.27 1.19
N HIS A 222 15.09 -0.27 0.61
CA HIS A 222 13.83 -0.18 1.38
C HIS A 222 13.58 -1.37 2.33
N LEU A 223 14.19 -2.53 2.07
CA LEU A 223 14.33 -3.59 3.06
C LEU A 223 15.65 -3.38 3.80
N SER A 224 15.61 -3.27 5.14
CA SER A 224 16.80 -3.14 5.99
C SER A 224 17.72 -4.36 5.87
N ASP A 225 19.01 -4.17 6.12
CA ASP A 225 20.00 -5.27 6.17
C ASP A 225 19.66 -6.35 7.22
N ASN A 226 18.92 -5.98 8.27
CA ASN A 226 18.43 -6.92 9.29
C ASN A 226 17.34 -7.87 8.76
N ALA A 227 16.72 -7.54 7.62
CA ALA A 227 15.76 -8.41 6.96
C ALA A 227 16.42 -9.62 6.25
N LEU A 228 17.74 -9.61 6.11
CA LEU A 228 18.50 -10.56 5.31
C LEU A 228 19.34 -11.47 6.20
N SER A 229 19.08 -12.77 6.13
CA SER A 229 19.84 -13.79 6.85
C SER A 229 20.17 -14.98 5.96
N ALA A 230 21.14 -15.80 6.35
CA ALA A 230 21.48 -17.03 5.65
C ALA A 230 21.92 -18.10 6.65
N SER A 231 21.94 -19.35 6.18
CA SER A 231 22.52 -20.48 6.90
C SER A 231 23.98 -20.26 7.26
N THR A 232 24.79 -19.86 6.28
CA THR A 232 26.23 -19.64 6.45
C THR A 232 26.71 -18.50 5.57
N SER A 233 27.92 -18.01 5.84
CA SER A 233 28.63 -17.07 4.98
C SER A 233 30.10 -17.47 4.86
N TYR A 234 30.64 -17.42 3.64
CA TYR A 234 32.02 -17.81 3.39
C TYR A 234 33.02 -16.85 4.09
N THR A 235 32.74 -15.55 4.07
CA THR A 235 33.55 -14.49 4.72
C THR A 235 32.66 -13.31 5.08
N ALA A 236 33.14 -12.39 5.93
CA ALA A 236 32.47 -11.12 6.24
C ALA A 236 32.16 -10.27 4.98
N LYS A 237 32.92 -10.41 3.89
CA LYS A 237 32.69 -9.71 2.61
C LYS A 237 31.68 -10.42 1.67
N ARG A 238 30.97 -11.46 2.15
CA ARG A 238 30.05 -12.31 1.37
C ARG A 238 28.76 -12.68 2.13
N ILE A 239 28.37 -11.82 3.05
CA ILE A 239 27.19 -11.92 3.89
C ILE A 239 25.87 -11.74 3.09
N PRO A 240 24.71 -12.10 3.67
CA PRO A 240 23.39 -12.01 3.02
C PRO A 240 23.06 -10.65 2.43
N GLN A 241 23.54 -9.57 3.03
CA GLN A 241 23.30 -8.19 2.60
C GLN A 241 23.85 -7.90 1.20
N PHE A 242 24.84 -8.68 0.75
CA PHE A 242 25.35 -8.58 -0.61
C PHE A 242 24.49 -9.31 -1.65
N SER A 243 23.41 -9.99 -1.25
CA SER A 243 22.47 -10.64 -2.16
C SER A 243 21.49 -9.66 -2.82
N ARG A 244 21.62 -8.35 -2.64
CA ARG A 244 20.73 -7.37 -3.27
C ARG A 244 20.97 -7.33 -4.78
N LEU A 245 19.92 -7.28 -5.59
CA LEU A 245 20.03 -7.17 -7.05
C LEU A 245 20.89 -5.96 -7.44
N ASN A 246 21.64 -6.09 -8.54
CA ASN A 246 22.52 -5.05 -9.08
C ASN A 246 23.59 -4.49 -8.12
N LYS A 247 23.83 -5.13 -6.97
CA LYS A 247 24.88 -4.71 -6.03
C LYS A 247 26.26 -4.76 -6.70
N ILE A 248 26.93 -3.60 -6.77
CA ILE A 248 28.31 -3.46 -7.23
C ILE A 248 29.21 -3.30 -5.99
N PRO A 249 30.22 -4.17 -5.79
CA PRO A 249 31.14 -4.06 -4.65
C PRO A 249 32.20 -2.98 -4.89
N SER A 250 32.44 -2.12 -3.90
CA SER A 250 33.43 -1.02 -3.99
C SER A 250 34.87 -1.48 -4.18
N SER A 251 35.20 -2.73 -3.83
CA SER A 251 36.57 -3.28 -3.89
C SER A 251 36.76 -4.41 -4.90
N GLY A 252 35.80 -4.64 -5.82
CA GLY A 252 35.80 -5.79 -6.76
C GLY A 252 35.69 -7.19 -6.11
N LYS A 253 35.79 -7.27 -4.78
CA LYS A 253 35.68 -8.48 -3.94
C LYS A 253 34.43 -8.35 -3.05
N GLY A 254 33.43 -9.18 -3.29
CA GLY A 254 32.09 -9.05 -2.69
C GLY A 254 31.04 -8.86 -3.80
N GLY A 255 29.76 -8.63 -3.48
CA GLY A 255 28.71 -8.35 -4.48
C GLY A 255 27.70 -9.47 -4.74
N ALA A 256 27.74 -10.54 -3.95
CA ALA A 256 26.69 -11.55 -3.82
C ALA A 256 26.84 -12.26 -2.47
N TRP A 257 25.77 -12.88 -1.97
CA TRP A 257 25.87 -13.80 -0.83
C TRP A 257 26.52 -15.11 -1.25
N TRP A 258 27.47 -15.62 -0.44
CA TRP A 258 28.12 -16.91 -0.64
C TRP A 258 27.99 -17.79 0.61
N SER A 259 27.48 -19.00 0.44
CA SER A 259 27.52 -20.00 1.51
C SER A 259 28.95 -20.46 1.80
N ARG A 260 29.20 -20.90 3.04
CA ARG A 260 30.47 -21.48 3.47
C ARG A 260 30.63 -22.90 2.91
N THR A 261 29.55 -23.67 2.87
CA THR A 261 29.54 -25.03 2.32
C THR A 261 28.67 -25.10 1.07
N ASN A 262 28.84 -26.14 0.25
CA ASN A 262 28.09 -26.36 -0.99
C ASN A 262 27.13 -27.55 -0.85
N ASN A 263 26.29 -27.55 0.19
CA ASN A 263 25.31 -28.62 0.46
C ASN A 263 23.86 -28.14 0.29
N ALA A 264 22.93 -29.10 0.18
CA ALA A 264 21.51 -28.82 -0.06
C ALA A 264 20.78 -28.14 1.12
N ASN A 265 21.43 -28.01 2.28
CA ASN A 265 20.87 -27.39 3.48
C ASN A 265 21.15 -25.88 3.55
N GLU A 266 21.97 -25.35 2.64
CA GLU A 266 22.24 -23.91 2.56
C GLU A 266 20.99 -23.12 2.16
N TRP A 267 20.84 -21.92 2.72
CA TRP A 267 19.71 -21.05 2.45
C TRP A 267 20.02 -19.57 2.64
N LEU A 268 19.29 -18.74 1.90
CA LEU A 268 19.19 -17.29 2.07
C LEU A 268 17.73 -16.94 2.37
N GLN A 269 17.47 -16.14 3.40
CA GLN A 269 16.13 -15.73 3.80
C GLN A 269 15.96 -14.22 3.69
N VAL A 270 14.83 -13.82 3.13
CA VAL A 270 14.33 -12.44 3.13
C VAL A 270 13.11 -12.40 4.04
N THR A 271 13.18 -11.61 5.11
CA THR A 271 12.12 -11.47 6.12
C THR A 271 11.43 -10.12 5.96
N PHE A 272 10.11 -10.12 5.73
CA PHE A 272 9.38 -8.87 5.43
C PHE A 272 8.85 -8.16 6.68
N GLY A 273 8.90 -8.81 7.86
CA GLY A 273 8.33 -8.31 9.12
C GLY A 273 6.79 -8.23 9.15
N ARG A 274 6.13 -8.41 8.01
CA ARG A 274 4.68 -8.39 7.83
C ARG A 274 4.26 -9.37 6.74
N GLU A 275 2.98 -9.69 6.70
CA GLU A 275 2.43 -10.46 5.60
C GLU A 275 2.56 -9.65 4.30
N THR A 276 3.08 -10.30 3.26
CA THR A 276 3.44 -9.66 2.00
C THR A 276 3.10 -10.62 0.86
N THR A 277 2.35 -10.15 -0.14
CA THR A 277 2.11 -10.92 -1.35
C THR A 277 3.30 -10.77 -2.28
N VAL A 278 4.04 -11.85 -2.50
CA VAL A 278 5.14 -11.95 -3.47
C VAL A 278 4.59 -12.50 -4.78
N THR A 279 4.87 -11.80 -5.87
CA THR A 279 4.26 -12.04 -7.20
C THR A 279 5.31 -12.41 -8.24
N LYS A 280 6.56 -12.03 -8.03
CA LYS A 280 7.67 -12.26 -8.96
C LYS A 280 9.00 -12.25 -8.20
N VAL A 281 9.95 -13.04 -8.68
CA VAL A 281 11.34 -13.06 -8.18
C VAL A 281 12.25 -12.71 -9.34
N ALA A 282 13.20 -11.80 -9.12
CA ALA A 282 14.35 -11.64 -9.98
C ALA A 282 15.58 -12.25 -9.32
N THR A 283 16.40 -12.95 -10.10
CA THR A 283 17.69 -13.48 -9.65
C THR A 283 18.79 -13.04 -10.60
N GLN A 284 20.00 -12.90 -10.08
CA GLN A 284 21.17 -12.48 -10.85
C GLN A 284 22.43 -13.14 -10.27
N GLY A 285 23.37 -13.53 -11.15
CA GLY A 285 24.69 -14.04 -10.75
C GLY A 285 25.58 -12.96 -10.12
N ARG A 286 26.83 -13.31 -9.76
CA ARG A 286 27.82 -12.34 -9.24
C ARG A 286 28.63 -11.69 -10.34
N ALA A 287 28.90 -10.39 -10.19
CA ALA A 287 29.97 -9.71 -10.92
C ALA A 287 31.36 -10.08 -10.36
N SER A 288 32.15 -10.83 -11.12
CA SER A 288 33.57 -11.11 -10.81
C SER A 288 34.33 -11.42 -12.11
N GLU A 289 35.50 -10.82 -12.30
CA GLU A 289 36.25 -10.80 -13.57
C GLU A 289 37.00 -12.09 -13.92
N LYS A 290 37.14 -13.08 -13.02
CA LYS A 290 38.10 -14.19 -13.23
C LYS A 290 37.57 -15.63 -13.30
N LYS A 291 36.27 -15.94 -13.14
CA LYS A 291 35.76 -17.34 -13.27
C LYS A 291 34.29 -17.45 -13.74
N LYS A 292 34.04 -18.29 -14.76
CA LYS A 292 32.71 -18.71 -15.27
C LYS A 292 32.09 -19.86 -14.44
N ARG A 293 31.91 -19.71 -13.11
CA ARG A 293 31.30 -20.78 -12.26
C ARG A 293 30.29 -20.24 -11.24
N PHE A 294 29.36 -19.41 -11.69
CA PHE A 294 28.30 -18.88 -10.82
C PHE A 294 26.96 -19.20 -11.47
N SER A 295 26.44 -20.39 -11.19
CA SER A 295 25.13 -20.80 -11.65
C SER A 295 24.26 -21.12 -10.46
N ILE A 296 23.14 -20.43 -10.36
CA ILE A 296 21.96 -21.08 -9.84
C ILE A 296 21.44 -21.88 -11.02
N LYS A 297 21.38 -23.22 -10.94
CA LYS A 297 20.53 -23.97 -11.87
C LYS A 297 19.11 -24.03 -11.35
N HIS A 298 18.92 -24.24 -10.05
CA HIS A 298 17.60 -24.24 -9.43
C HIS A 298 17.58 -23.49 -8.09
N VAL A 299 16.58 -22.65 -7.84
CA VAL A 299 16.29 -22.14 -6.49
C VAL A 299 14.99 -22.76 -6.00
N ARG A 300 15.04 -23.47 -4.86
CA ARG A 300 13.84 -23.94 -4.15
C ARG A 300 13.40 -22.85 -3.17
N MET A 301 12.18 -22.33 -3.35
CA MET A 301 11.58 -21.39 -2.41
C MET A 301 10.77 -22.15 -1.35
N ARG A 302 11.15 -21.96 -0.08
CA ARG A 302 10.31 -22.32 1.08
C ARG A 302 9.62 -21.08 1.61
N ILE A 303 8.33 -21.23 1.93
CA ILE A 303 7.44 -20.19 2.41
C ILE A 303 7.19 -20.47 3.89
N GLY A 304 7.27 -19.43 4.73
CA GLY A 304 6.78 -19.54 6.10
C GLY A 304 5.80 -18.45 6.47
N SER A 305 4.68 -18.90 7.02
CA SER A 305 3.75 -18.14 7.84
C SER A 305 3.96 -18.61 9.28
N THR A 306 4.50 -17.77 10.15
CA THR A 306 4.49 -18.09 11.59
C THR A 306 3.05 -17.98 12.08
N PHE A 307 2.38 -19.11 12.26
CA PHE A 307 1.67 -19.54 13.49
C PHE A 307 1.26 -21.02 13.35
N GLN A 308 1.99 -21.91 14.03
CA GLN A 308 1.32 -22.87 14.90
C GLN A 308 1.24 -22.17 16.26
N SER A 309 0.04 -21.88 16.71
CA SER A 309 -0.28 -21.67 18.12
C SER A 309 -1.15 -22.85 18.52
N SER A 310 -0.72 -23.52 19.60
CA SER A 310 -1.22 -24.79 20.18
C SER A 310 -1.14 -26.00 19.26
#